data_AF-A0A7V5C6G8-F1
#
_entry.id   AF-A0A7V5C6G8-F1
#
_cell.length_a   1.000
_cell.length_b   1.000
_cell.length_c   1.000
_cell.angle_alpha   90.00
_cell.angle_beta   90.00
_cell.angle_gamma   90.00
#
_symmetry.space_group_name_H-M   'P 1'
#
loop_
_entity.id
_entity.type
_entity.pdbx_description
1 polymer ?
#
loop_
_entity_poly.entity_id
_entity_poly.type
_entity_poly.pdbx_seq_one_letter_code
_entity_poly.pdbx_strand_id
1 'polypeptide(L)' 'MKQKKKKMKIKKMKITPASIVGILFGLLLMGEGLYLCIVRGEYIGYFTVALGLCLTVLIAVIVWARAR' A
#
# COMPACT_ATOMS: atom_id res chain seq x y z
N MET A 1 13.42 39.45 -12.14
CA MET A 1 13.61 37.97 -12.23
C MET A 1 12.26 37.29 -12.43
N LYS A 2 12.00 36.75 -13.63
CA LYS A 2 10.71 36.08 -13.95
C LYS A 2 10.69 34.67 -13.37
N GLN A 3 9.95 34.45 -12.29
CA GLN A 3 9.68 33.11 -11.75
C GLN A 3 8.84 32.32 -12.76
N LYS A 4 9.47 31.40 -13.49
CA LYS A 4 8.77 30.39 -14.31
C LYS A 4 7.99 29.48 -13.36
N LYS A 5 6.69 29.76 -13.18
CA LYS A 5 5.73 28.82 -12.58
C LYS A 5 5.73 27.53 -13.40
N LYS A 6 6.48 26.53 -12.93
CA LYS A 6 6.49 25.16 -13.47
C LYS A 6 5.07 24.61 -13.28
N LYS A 7 4.23 24.69 -14.31
CA LYS A 7 2.92 24.03 -14.32
C LYS A 7 3.17 22.54 -14.11
N MET A 8 3.02 22.09 -12.86
CA MET A 8 3.09 20.68 -12.50
C MET A 8 1.88 20.03 -13.16
N LYS A 9 2.10 19.38 -14.31
CA LYS A 9 1.08 18.55 -14.95
C LYS A 9 0.72 17.48 -13.92
N ILE A 10 -0.47 17.61 -13.31
CA ILE A 10 -1.07 16.56 -12.48
C ILE A 10 -1.33 15.40 -13.45
N LYS A 11 -0.34 14.51 -13.59
CA LYS A 11 -0.46 13.28 -14.36
C LYS A 11 -1.51 12.48 -13.60
N LYS A 12 -2.73 12.36 -14.15
CA LYS A 12 -3.81 11.59 -13.54
C LYS A 12 -3.27 10.18 -13.28
N MET A 13 -3.04 9.87 -12.01
CA MET A 13 -2.56 8.57 -11.55
C MET A 13 -3.64 7.56 -11.94
N LYS A 14 -3.37 6.73 -12.96
CA LYS A 14 -4.28 5.67 -13.39
C LYS A 14 -4.22 4.57 -12.33
N ILE A 15 -4.98 4.75 -11.25
CA ILE A 15 -5.20 3.71 -10.25
C ILE A 15 -5.84 2.55 -11.00
N THR A 16 -5.13 1.43 -11.05
CA THR A 16 -5.62 0.23 -11.71
C THR A 16 -6.45 -0.57 -10.69
N PRO A 17 -7.51 -1.27 -11.10
CA PRO A 17 -8.29 -2.11 -10.19
C PRO A 17 -7.40 -3.15 -9.47
N ALA A 18 -6.34 -3.63 -10.12
CA ALA A 18 -5.33 -4.49 -9.50
C ALA A 18 -4.66 -3.87 -8.26
N SER A 19 -4.40 -2.56 -8.27
CA SER A 19 -3.81 -1.86 -7.12
C SER A 19 -4.79 -1.78 -5.95
N ILE A 20 -6.07 -1.57 -6.23
CA ILE A 20 -7.13 -1.54 -5.21
C ILE A 20 -7.27 -2.92 -4.57
N VAL A 21 -7.36 -3.98 -5.38
CA VAL A 21 -7.48 -5.36 -4.91
C VAL A 21 -6.26 -5.75 -4.06
N GLY A 22 -5.05 -5.39 -4.49
CA GLY A 22 -3.86 -5.68 -3.73
C GLY A 22 -3.78 -4.92 -2.39
N ILE A 23 -4.22 -3.66 -2.34
CA ILE A 23 -4.32 -2.91 -1.06
C ILE A 23 -5.33 -3.58 -0.14
N LEU A 24 -6.48 -4.02 -0.68
CA LEU A 24 -7.51 -4.76 0.06
C LEU A 24 -6.93 -6.05 0.65
N PHE A 25 -6.21 -6.83 -0.14
CA PHE A 25 -5.54 -8.05 0.34
C PHE A 25 -4.51 -7.75 1.43
N GLY A 26 -3.70 -6.71 1.27
CA GLY A 26 -2.73 -6.30 2.28
C GLY A 26 -3.39 -5.85 3.60
N LEU A 27 -4.52 -5.14 3.53
CA LEU A 27 -5.32 -4.80 4.71
C LEU A 27 -5.91 -6.03 5.38
N LEU A 28 -6.41 -6.99 4.58
CA LEU A 28 -6.99 -8.22 5.08
C LEU A 28 -5.93 -9.03 5.86
N LEU A 29 -4.74 -9.20 5.29
CA LEU A 29 -3.59 -9.86 5.92
C LEU A 29 -3.15 -9.16 7.21
N MET A 30 -3.11 -7.83 7.22
CA MET A 30 -2.84 -7.10 8.47
C MET A 30 -3.92 -7.35 9.52
N GLY A 31 -5.19 -7.29 9.14
CA GLY A 31 -6.31 -7.53 10.06
C GLY A 31 -6.28 -8.94 10.66
N GLU A 32 -6.03 -9.94 9.80
CA GLU A 32 -5.93 -11.33 10.23
C GLU A 32 -4.72 -11.57 11.14
N GLY A 33 -3.57 -11.00 10.78
CA GLY A 33 -2.37 -11.05 11.62
C GLY A 33 -2.57 -10.36 12.97
N LEU A 34 -3.23 -9.21 13.00
CA LEU A 34 -3.53 -8.50 14.24
C LEU A 34 -4.52 -9.27 15.12
N TYR A 35 -5.52 -9.92 14.51
CA TYR A 35 -6.44 -10.81 15.20
C TYR A 35 -5.73 -12.01 15.82
N LEU A 36 -4.84 -12.68 15.07
CA LEU A 36 -4.02 -13.78 15.57
C LEU A 36 -3.12 -13.35 16.75
N CYS A 37 -2.52 -12.15 16.67
CA CYS A 37 -1.73 -11.60 17.77
C CYS A 37 -2.56 -11.28 19.01
N ILE A 38 -3.66 -10.54 18.86
CA ILE A 38 -4.40 -9.99 20.00
C ILE A 38 -5.29 -11.05 20.64
N VAL A 39 -5.97 -11.86 19.82
CA VAL A 39 -7.02 -12.79 20.31
C VAL A 39 -6.42 -14.15 20.65
N ARG A 40 -5.47 -14.64 19.86
CA ARG A 40 -4.86 -15.97 20.07
C ARG A 40 -3.49 -15.92 20.74
N GLY A 41 -2.86 -14.74 20.83
CA GLY A 41 -1.50 -14.61 21.37
C GLY A 41 -0.45 -15.31 20.50
N GLU A 42 -0.77 -15.62 19.24
CA GLU A 42 0.14 -16.35 18.37
C GLU A 42 1.16 -15.39 17.75
N TYR A 43 2.45 -15.63 18.02
CA TYR A 43 3.55 -14.86 17.45
C TYR A 43 3.54 -14.82 15.92
N ILE A 44 2.94 -15.82 15.28
CA ILE A 44 2.80 -15.89 13.82
C ILE A 44 1.98 -14.72 13.27
N GLY A 45 1.09 -14.13 14.09
CA GLY A 45 0.31 -12.96 13.71
C GLY A 45 1.17 -11.75 13.33
N TYR A 46 2.28 -11.51 14.03
CA TYR A 46 3.20 -10.41 13.72
C TYR A 46 3.84 -10.58 12.34
N PHE A 47 4.15 -11.81 11.95
CA PHE A 47 4.68 -12.12 10.62
C PHE A 47 3.64 -11.85 9.54
N THR A 48 2.38 -12.22 9.77
CA THR A 48 1.28 -11.94 8.84
C THR A 48 1.01 -10.45 8.68
N VAL A 49 1.09 -9.67 9.78
CA VAL A 49 0.99 -8.20 9.72
C VAL A 49 2.14 -7.61 8.91
N ALA A 50 3.37 -8.07 9.14
CA ALA A 50 4.55 -7.60 8.40
C ALA A 50 4.44 -7.91 6.90
N LEU A 51 3.93 -9.09 6.54
CA LEU A 51 3.63 -9.45 5.14
C LEU A 51 2.58 -8.51 4.52
N GLY A 52 1.49 -8.20 5.24
CA GLY A 52 0.49 -7.22 4.80
C GLY A 52 1.09 -5.83 4.58
N LEU A 53 2.00 -5.39 5.45
CA LEU A 53 2.74 -4.12 5.32
C LEU A 53 3.64 -4.10 4.09
N CYS A 54 4.44 -5.15 3.89
CA CYS A 54 5.28 -5.26 2.71
C CYS A 54 4.45 -5.22 1.42
N LEU A 55 3.32 -5.92 1.38
CA LEU A 55 2.48 -6.02 0.20
C LEU A 55 1.81 -4.67 -0.15
N THR A 56 1.28 -3.97 0.85
CA THR A 56 0.69 -2.63 0.67
C THR A 56 1.74 -1.60 0.20
N VAL A 57 2.94 -1.61 0.80
CA VAL A 57 4.04 -0.70 0.41
C VAL A 57 4.53 -1.00 -1.01
N LEU A 58 4.70 -2.28 -1.37
CA LEU A 58 5.12 -2.67 -2.71
C LEU A 58 4.12 -2.19 -3.77
N ILE A 59 2.82 -2.32 -3.50
CA ILE A 59 1.77 -1.81 -4.40
C ILE A 59 1.84 -0.28 -4.47
N ALA A 60 1.99 0.41 -3.35
CA ALA A 60 2.13 1.87 -3.34
C ALA A 60 3.33 2.32 -4.20
N VAL A 61 4.47 1.64 -4.11
CA VAL A 61 5.66 1.89 -4.93
C VAL A 61 5.39 1.62 -6.41
N ILE A 62 4.71 0.52 -6.76
CA ILE A 62 4.36 0.20 -8.15
C ILE A 62 3.42 1.26 -8.74
N VAL A 63 2.41 1.70 -7.98
CA VAL A 63 1.49 2.75 -8.42
C VAL A 63 2.24 4.07 -8.58
N TRP A 64 3.15 4.40 -7.66
CA TRP A 64 4.01 5.59 -7.77
C TRP A 64 4.94 5.53 -8.98
N ALA A 65 5.55 4.37 -9.25
CA ALA A 65 6.40 4.15 -10.42
C ALA A 65 5.61 4.27 -11.73
N ARG A 66 4.38 3.74 -11.77
CA ARG A 66 3.43 3.91 -12.90
C ARG A 66 2.95 5.35 -13.06
N ALA A 67 2.95 6.15 -11.99
CA ALA A 67 2.52 7.54 -12.00
C ALA A 67 3.61 8.51 -12.50
N ARG A 68 4.89 8.11 -12.52
CA ARG A 68 5.99 8.89 -13.10
C ARG A 68 5.98 8.82 -14.62
#